data_AF-A0A6N6TEQ0-F1
#
_entry.id   AF-A0A6N6TEQ0-F1
#
_cell.length_a   1.000
_cell.length_b   1.000
_cell.length_c   1.000
_cell.angle_alpha   90.00
_cell.angle_beta   90.00
_cell.angle_gamma   90.00
#
_symmetry.space_group_name_H-M   'P 1'
#
loop_
_entity.id
_entity.type
_entity.pdbx_description
1 polymer ?
#
loop_
_entity_poly.entity_id
_entity_poly.type
_entity_poly.pdbx_seq_one_letter_code
_entity_poly.pdbx_strand_id
1 'polypeptide(L)'
;MKLNLSNLISRISDQLASGQQASATVMFADSGGARLVEKYGAQRARQIEKRVLDVIAAKTDAYGGAAIKTVGNEIMICFLDAESAVRAACEMHRAIKDDPALIGLNIPVKIGLHHGQVLVEEDKVFGDEVNVAARMLALAKADQIITTRETVGLLPADLKQKTRDLGQSWVPGKQDEMEIIEILWCDSTSQTQFVSYQDQDVLMNLLFARLFLEYRGRNIELVPDHRVFKIGRGSGNDLVVGREQVSRSHATIEFRQGKFILVDQSVNGTHLLLKDGARIFLRREEFTLHDRGIIFLGPIISEQDPDIIHYSVIQNAQEVHARENEMKKQVEQMHVEIDKAEIAKQVSEIVGSEYFKRINAVAGRLRAKRSQ
;
A
#
# COMPACT_ATOMS: atom_id res chain seq x y z
N MET A 1 -32.14 13.35 -8.40
CA MET A 1 -30.87 13.90 -8.88
C MET A 1 -30.47 13.12 -10.12
N LYS A 2 -30.87 13.57 -11.31
CA LYS A 2 -30.54 12.91 -12.58
C LYS A 2 -29.48 13.76 -13.30
N LEU A 3 -28.25 13.23 -13.27
CA LEU A 3 -27.22 13.24 -14.32
C LEU A 3 -26.77 14.61 -14.89
N ASN A 4 -25.78 15.22 -14.25
CA ASN A 4 -24.71 15.98 -14.94
C ASN A 4 -23.65 15.03 -15.57
N LEU A 5 -23.75 13.74 -15.26
CA LEU A 5 -22.89 12.67 -15.75
C LEU A 5 -22.74 12.74 -17.27
N SER A 6 -23.87 12.83 -17.98
CA SER A 6 -23.88 12.82 -19.44
C SER A 6 -23.13 13.98 -20.09
N ASN A 7 -23.08 15.17 -19.46
CA ASN A 7 -22.40 16.34 -20.04
C ASN A 7 -20.88 16.35 -19.78
N LEU A 8 -20.45 15.90 -18.60
CA LEU A 8 -19.01 15.80 -18.31
C LEU A 8 -18.41 14.60 -19.05
N ILE A 9 -19.10 13.47 -19.00
CA ILE A 9 -18.71 12.27 -19.71
C ILE A 9 -18.82 12.47 -21.21
N SER A 10 -19.81 13.23 -21.75
CA SER A 10 -19.78 13.58 -23.17
C SER A 10 -18.58 14.46 -23.50
N ARG A 11 -18.20 15.41 -22.64
CA ARG A 11 -17.00 16.24 -22.89
C ARG A 11 -15.70 15.45 -22.83
N ILE A 12 -15.59 14.52 -21.88
CA ILE A 12 -14.45 13.59 -21.81
C ILE A 12 -14.48 12.61 -23.00
N SER A 13 -15.66 12.13 -23.39
CA SER A 13 -15.85 11.24 -24.54
C SER A 13 -15.63 11.95 -25.87
N ASP A 14 -15.96 13.24 -25.99
CA ASP A 14 -15.66 14.08 -27.16
C ASP A 14 -14.14 14.27 -27.30
N GLN A 15 -13.43 14.40 -26.17
CA GLN A 15 -11.96 14.36 -26.16
C GLN A 15 -11.43 12.97 -26.57
N LEU A 16 -12.05 11.87 -26.13
CA LEU A 16 -11.66 10.50 -26.49
C LEU A 16 -12.01 10.11 -27.94
N ALA A 17 -13.13 10.60 -28.49
CA ALA A 17 -13.59 10.32 -29.86
C ALA A 17 -12.63 10.89 -30.92
N SER A 18 -11.73 11.80 -30.52
CA SER A 18 -10.60 12.25 -31.33
C SER A 18 -9.43 11.25 -31.42
N GLY A 19 -9.53 10.08 -30.76
CA GLY A 19 -8.52 9.02 -30.78
C GLY A 19 -7.38 9.20 -29.77
N GLN A 20 -7.52 10.13 -28.82
CA GLN A 20 -6.53 10.40 -27.76
C GLN A 20 -7.09 10.00 -26.39
N GLN A 21 -6.26 9.42 -25.52
CA GLN A 21 -6.53 9.30 -24.09
C GLN A 21 -6.98 10.66 -23.52
N ALA A 22 -7.99 10.67 -22.65
CA ALA A 22 -8.43 11.90 -22.00
C ALA A 22 -7.77 12.05 -20.64
N SER A 23 -7.26 13.26 -20.37
CA SER A 23 -6.71 13.61 -19.06
C SER A 23 -7.86 13.99 -18.13
N ALA A 24 -7.91 13.38 -16.95
CA ALA A 24 -8.90 13.71 -15.93
C ALA A 24 -8.31 13.55 -14.53
N THR A 25 -8.91 14.22 -13.56
CA THR A 25 -8.64 13.99 -12.14
C THR A 25 -9.69 13.08 -11.56
N VAL A 26 -9.24 11.93 -11.06
CA VAL A 26 -10.08 10.99 -10.31
C VAL A 26 -9.92 11.31 -8.82
N MET A 27 -11.04 11.41 -8.13
CA MET A 27 -11.10 11.66 -6.69
C MET A 27 -11.98 10.62 -6.02
N PHE A 28 -11.53 10.11 -4.89
CA PHE A 28 -12.31 9.29 -3.97
C PHE A 28 -12.49 10.01 -2.65
N ALA A 29 -13.69 9.93 -2.07
CA ALA A 29 -13.96 10.44 -0.73
C ALA A 29 -14.68 9.40 0.13
N ASP A 30 -14.30 9.29 1.40
CA ASP A 30 -14.90 8.37 2.39
C ASP A 30 -15.20 9.10 3.70
N SER A 31 -16.40 8.88 4.26
CA SER A 31 -16.82 9.43 5.55
C SER A 31 -16.77 8.43 6.72
N GLY A 32 -16.19 7.24 6.52
CA GLY A 32 -15.91 6.28 7.59
C GLY A 32 -17.15 5.61 8.20
N GLY A 33 -18.08 5.15 7.34
CA GLY A 33 -19.43 4.71 7.74
C GLY A 33 -19.51 3.66 8.86
N ALA A 34 -18.57 2.71 8.93
CA ALA A 34 -18.55 1.69 10.00
C ALA A 34 -18.44 2.31 11.41
N ARG A 35 -17.62 3.36 11.56
CA ARG A 35 -17.43 4.09 12.82
C ARG A 35 -18.67 4.91 13.19
N LEU A 36 -19.42 5.39 12.19
CA LEU A 36 -20.69 6.10 12.42
C LEU A 36 -21.77 5.14 12.92
N VAL A 37 -21.85 3.93 12.35
CA VAL A 37 -22.79 2.90 12.79
C VAL A 37 -22.51 2.47 14.22
N GLU A 38 -21.23 2.25 14.59
CA GLU A 38 -20.84 1.91 15.96
C GLU A 38 -21.24 2.99 16.96
N LYS A 39 -21.03 4.26 16.62
CA LYS A 39 -21.23 5.39 17.54
C LYS A 39 -22.68 5.87 17.64
N TYR A 40 -23.42 5.85 16.54
CA TYR A 40 -24.75 6.49 16.44
C TYR A 40 -25.87 5.50 16.11
N GLY A 41 -25.56 4.24 15.83
CA GLY A 41 -26.51 3.24 15.36
C GLY A 41 -26.85 3.38 13.88
N ALA A 42 -27.28 2.28 13.26
CA ALA A 42 -27.43 2.16 11.81
C ALA A 42 -28.35 3.24 11.18
N GLN A 43 -29.48 3.56 11.82
CA GLN A 43 -30.44 4.51 11.25
C GLN A 43 -29.90 5.94 11.24
N ARG A 44 -29.24 6.37 12.33
CA ARG A 44 -28.69 7.72 12.45
C ARG A 44 -27.41 7.87 11.63
N ALA A 45 -26.56 6.84 11.58
CA ALA A 45 -25.40 6.79 10.70
C ALA A 45 -25.79 7.02 9.23
N ARG A 46 -26.83 6.33 8.75
CA ARG A 46 -27.34 6.50 7.39
C ARG A 46 -27.84 7.92 7.08
N GLN A 47 -28.43 8.60 8.06
CA GLN A 47 -28.87 9.99 7.90
C GLN A 47 -27.68 10.95 7.80
N ILE A 48 -26.65 10.73 8.63
CA ILE A 48 -25.40 11.49 8.61
C ILE A 48 -24.68 11.30 7.27
N GLU A 49 -24.48 10.04 6.86
CA GLU A 49 -23.86 9.70 5.58
C GLU A 49 -24.59 10.35 4.41
N LYS A 50 -25.92 10.27 4.39
CA LYS A 50 -26.72 10.93 3.35
C LYS A 50 -26.44 12.44 3.31
N ARG A 51 -26.41 13.11 4.47
CA ARG A 51 -26.14 14.55 4.52
C ARG A 51 -24.73 14.89 4.04
N VAL A 52 -23.73 14.09 4.42
CA VAL A 52 -22.36 14.25 3.94
C VAL A 52 -22.27 14.08 2.43
N LEU A 53 -22.90 13.03 1.89
CA LEU A 53 -22.97 12.80 0.45
C LEU A 53 -23.69 13.93 -0.30
N ASP A 54 -24.76 14.49 0.26
CA ASP A 54 -25.46 15.64 -0.32
C ASP A 54 -24.53 16.87 -0.39
N VAL A 55 -23.71 17.12 0.63
CA VAL A 55 -22.73 18.21 0.64
C VAL A 55 -21.62 17.97 -0.39
N ILE A 56 -21.07 16.75 -0.43
CA ILE A 56 -20.05 16.35 -1.40
C ILE A 56 -20.58 16.50 -2.83
N ALA A 57 -21.80 16.03 -3.11
CA ALA A 57 -22.44 16.15 -4.41
C ALA A 57 -22.62 17.62 -4.82
N ALA A 58 -23.12 18.46 -3.91
CA ALA A 58 -23.30 19.89 -4.19
C ALA A 58 -21.97 20.60 -4.53
N LYS A 59 -20.88 20.28 -3.81
CA LYS A 59 -19.55 20.84 -4.12
C LYS A 59 -18.96 20.24 -5.39
N THR A 60 -19.21 18.98 -5.67
CA THR A 60 -18.81 18.33 -6.94
C THR A 60 -19.41 19.08 -8.13
N ASP A 61 -20.74 19.29 -8.11
CA ASP A 61 -21.44 20.01 -9.18
C ASP A 61 -20.96 21.47 -9.31
N ALA A 62 -20.73 22.16 -8.18
CA ALA A 62 -20.29 23.56 -8.18
C ALA A 62 -18.92 23.78 -8.83
N TYR A 63 -18.05 22.77 -8.80
CA TYR A 63 -16.72 22.78 -9.39
C TYR A 63 -16.64 22.00 -10.73
N GLY A 64 -17.79 21.70 -11.34
CA GLY A 64 -17.85 21.05 -12.65
C GLY A 64 -17.38 19.59 -12.67
N GLY A 65 -17.37 18.92 -11.52
CA GLY A 65 -17.12 17.49 -11.41
C GLY A 65 -18.36 16.65 -11.63
N ALA A 66 -18.18 15.35 -11.78
CA ALA A 66 -19.27 14.38 -11.86
C ALA A 66 -19.02 13.20 -10.91
N ALA A 67 -20.02 12.89 -10.09
CA ALA A 67 -20.02 11.70 -9.24
C ALA A 67 -20.33 10.45 -10.08
N ILE A 68 -19.34 9.61 -10.33
CA ILE A 68 -19.42 8.46 -11.24
C ILE A 68 -20.13 7.28 -10.58
N LYS A 69 -19.68 6.91 -9.37
CA LYS A 69 -20.17 5.71 -8.68
C LYS A 69 -19.95 5.83 -7.18
N THR A 70 -20.84 5.19 -6.42
CA THR A 70 -20.64 4.90 -5.00
C THR A 70 -20.21 3.45 -4.84
N VAL A 71 -19.09 3.20 -4.15
CA VAL A 71 -18.56 1.88 -3.83
C VAL A 71 -18.57 1.74 -2.31
N GLY A 72 -19.59 1.08 -1.76
CA GLY A 72 -19.77 1.04 -0.30
C GLY A 72 -20.05 2.43 0.27
N ASN A 73 -19.15 2.93 1.12
CA ASN A 73 -19.21 4.27 1.72
C ASN A 73 -18.33 5.30 0.98
N GLU A 74 -17.62 4.84 -0.05
CA GLU A 74 -16.72 5.67 -0.83
C GLU A 74 -17.45 6.20 -2.06
N ILE A 75 -17.21 7.47 -2.40
CA ILE A 75 -17.73 8.08 -3.62
C ILE A 75 -16.57 8.38 -4.57
N MET A 76 -16.72 7.92 -5.81
CA MET A 76 -15.82 8.21 -6.92
C MET A 76 -16.35 9.40 -7.71
N ILE A 77 -15.50 10.41 -7.86
CA ILE A 77 -15.79 11.67 -8.52
C ILE A 77 -14.71 11.92 -9.58
N CYS A 78 -15.08 12.52 -10.70
CA CYS A 78 -14.15 12.90 -11.75
C CYS A 78 -14.28 14.38 -12.10
N PHE A 79 -13.14 15.01 -12.39
CA PHE A 79 -13.02 16.38 -12.87
C PHE A 79 -12.15 16.39 -14.13
N LEU A 80 -12.31 17.41 -14.98
CA LEU A 80 -11.46 17.58 -16.17
C LEU A 80 -10.04 18.00 -15.82
N ASP A 81 -9.86 18.75 -14.74
CA ASP A 81 -8.60 19.35 -14.36
C ASP A 81 -8.31 19.21 -12.85
N ALA A 82 -7.01 19.24 -12.52
CA ALA A 82 -6.53 19.07 -11.17
C ALA A 82 -6.91 20.22 -10.24
N GLU A 83 -7.00 21.45 -10.76
CA GLU A 83 -7.33 22.62 -9.97
C GLU A 83 -8.76 22.54 -9.44
N SER A 84 -9.73 22.29 -10.32
CA SER A 84 -11.13 22.13 -9.98
C SER A 84 -11.33 21.05 -8.93
N ALA A 85 -10.65 19.91 -9.08
CA ALA A 85 -10.71 18.80 -8.12
C ALA A 85 -10.19 19.20 -6.73
N VAL A 86 -9.02 19.84 -6.67
CA VAL A 86 -8.40 20.24 -5.40
C VAL A 86 -9.21 21.35 -4.70
N ARG A 87 -9.73 22.33 -5.46
CA ARG A 87 -10.62 23.36 -4.89
C ARG A 87 -11.91 22.75 -4.36
N ALA A 88 -12.50 21.80 -5.10
CA ALA A 88 -13.68 21.07 -4.67
C ALA A 88 -13.42 20.30 -3.37
N ALA A 89 -12.30 19.56 -3.29
CA ALA A 89 -11.92 18.82 -2.10
C ALA A 89 -11.76 19.72 -0.86
N CYS A 90 -11.07 20.85 -1.00
CA CYS A 90 -10.95 21.85 0.07
C CYS A 90 -12.32 22.38 0.52
N GLU A 91 -13.20 22.70 -0.42
CA GLU A 91 -14.56 23.20 -0.13
C GLU A 91 -15.50 22.13 0.44
N MET A 92 -15.29 20.86 0.11
CA MET A 92 -16.03 19.74 0.71
C MET A 92 -15.74 19.68 2.21
N HIS A 93 -14.47 19.72 2.60
CA HIS A 93 -14.11 19.75 4.02
C HIS A 93 -14.70 20.97 4.74
N ARG A 94 -14.52 22.18 4.19
CA ARG A 94 -15.08 23.40 4.78
C ARG A 94 -16.59 23.32 4.96
N ALA A 95 -17.31 22.96 3.89
CA ALA A 95 -18.76 22.87 3.94
C ALA A 95 -19.27 21.82 4.91
N ILE A 96 -18.56 20.70 5.08
CA ILE A 96 -18.92 19.66 6.06
C ILE A 96 -18.66 20.16 7.48
N LYS A 97 -17.56 20.86 7.74
CA LYS A 97 -17.26 21.43 9.06
C LYS A 97 -18.18 22.60 9.43
N ASP A 98 -18.65 23.36 8.44
CA ASP A 98 -19.55 24.50 8.64
C ASP A 98 -21.04 24.12 8.59
N ASP A 99 -21.37 22.87 8.24
CA ASP A 99 -22.77 22.42 8.16
C ASP A 99 -23.38 22.35 9.57
N PRO A 100 -24.48 23.10 9.86
CA PRO A 100 -25.09 23.13 11.20
C PRO A 100 -25.55 21.76 11.73
N ALA A 101 -25.88 20.82 10.84
CA ALA A 101 -26.28 19.47 11.21
C ALA A 101 -25.09 18.54 11.48
N LEU A 102 -23.90 18.86 10.97
CA LEU A 102 -22.69 18.00 11.05
C LEU A 102 -21.61 18.54 11.99
N ILE A 103 -21.55 19.86 12.21
CA ILE A 103 -20.50 20.53 12.99
C ILE A 103 -20.32 19.92 14.40
N GLY A 104 -21.42 19.61 15.08
CA GLY A 104 -21.40 18.99 16.42
C GLY A 104 -21.03 17.50 16.44
N LEU A 105 -21.00 16.84 15.28
CA LEU A 105 -20.68 15.41 15.15
C LEU A 105 -19.21 15.17 14.81
N ASN A 106 -18.52 16.20 14.30
CA ASN A 106 -17.14 16.15 13.84
C ASN A 106 -16.87 14.92 12.95
N ILE A 107 -17.66 14.78 11.88
CA ILE A 107 -17.54 13.66 10.95
C ILE A 107 -16.19 13.77 10.23
N PRO A 108 -15.32 12.74 10.31
CA PRO A 108 -14.08 12.73 9.56
C PRO A 108 -14.39 12.37 8.11
N VAL A 109 -13.85 13.14 7.18
CA VAL A 109 -13.85 12.77 5.75
C VAL A 109 -12.42 12.56 5.30
N LYS A 110 -12.19 11.57 4.45
CA LYS A 110 -10.90 11.30 3.82
C LYS A 110 -11.05 11.59 2.34
N ILE A 111 -10.07 12.22 1.72
CA ILE A 111 -10.06 12.46 0.28
C ILE A 111 -8.73 12.02 -0.31
N GLY A 112 -8.79 11.25 -1.38
CA GLY A 112 -7.65 10.89 -2.21
C GLY A 112 -7.90 11.26 -3.66
N LEU A 113 -6.94 11.90 -4.34
CA LEU A 113 -7.11 12.28 -5.74
C LEU A 113 -5.82 12.20 -6.55
N HIS A 114 -5.95 11.90 -7.84
CA HIS A 114 -4.84 11.86 -8.77
C HIS A 114 -5.28 12.31 -10.17
N HIS A 115 -4.44 13.09 -10.85
CA HIS A 115 -4.64 13.51 -12.23
C HIS A 115 -3.78 12.69 -13.19
N GLY A 116 -4.40 12.11 -14.21
CA GLY A 116 -3.69 11.35 -15.23
C GLY A 116 -4.57 10.97 -16.41
N GLN A 117 -4.07 10.07 -17.24
CA GLN A 117 -4.76 9.58 -18.44
C GLN A 117 -5.77 8.49 -18.06
N VAL A 118 -7.05 8.74 -18.34
CA VAL A 118 -8.13 7.80 -18.06
C VAL A 118 -8.80 7.32 -19.34
N LEU A 119 -9.30 6.09 -19.29
CA LEU A 119 -10.22 5.57 -20.30
C LEU A 119 -11.64 5.77 -19.80
N VAL A 120 -12.48 6.41 -20.61
CA VAL A 120 -13.91 6.53 -20.30
C VAL A 120 -14.71 5.77 -21.34
N GLU A 121 -15.53 4.85 -20.87
CA GLU A 121 -16.45 4.07 -21.70
C GLU A 121 -17.85 4.17 -21.11
N GLU A 122 -18.79 4.67 -21.92
CA GLU A 122 -20.15 5.00 -21.47
C GLU A 122 -20.09 5.85 -20.19
N ASP A 123 -20.62 5.37 -19.07
CA ASP A 123 -20.65 6.07 -17.78
C ASP A 123 -19.58 5.59 -16.77
N LYS A 124 -18.48 4.99 -17.25
CA LYS A 124 -17.44 4.40 -16.38
C LYS A 124 -16.05 4.91 -16.72
N VAL A 125 -15.25 5.10 -15.68
CA VAL A 125 -13.85 5.52 -15.77
C VAL A 125 -12.97 4.35 -15.36
N PHE A 126 -11.98 4.04 -16.19
CA PHE A 126 -11.03 2.94 -16.02
C PHE A 126 -9.59 3.43 -16.21
N GLY A 127 -8.66 2.61 -15.75
CA GLY A 127 -7.22 2.83 -15.91
C GLY A 127 -6.49 2.83 -14.58
N ASP A 128 -5.16 2.80 -14.66
CA ASP A 128 -4.30 2.78 -13.47
C ASP A 128 -4.48 4.02 -12.60
N GLU A 129 -4.89 5.15 -13.18
CA GLU A 129 -5.13 6.40 -12.43
C GLU A 129 -6.28 6.31 -11.44
N VAL A 130 -7.27 5.45 -11.72
CA VAL A 130 -8.33 5.13 -10.77
C VAL A 130 -7.75 4.41 -9.56
N ASN A 131 -6.83 3.47 -9.79
CA ASN A 131 -6.16 2.73 -8.72
C ASN A 131 -5.25 3.66 -7.90
N VAL A 132 -4.55 4.60 -8.54
CA VAL A 132 -3.73 5.60 -7.85
C VAL A 132 -4.59 6.49 -6.95
N ALA A 133 -5.70 7.03 -7.46
CA ALA A 133 -6.60 7.87 -6.65
C ALA A 133 -7.21 7.10 -5.46
N ALA A 134 -7.63 5.85 -5.67
CA ALA A 134 -8.11 4.97 -4.60
C ALA A 134 -7.01 4.69 -3.56
N ARG A 135 -5.76 4.50 -4.01
CA ARG A 135 -4.61 4.38 -3.12
C ARG A 135 -4.41 5.64 -2.30
N MET A 136 -4.51 6.83 -2.88
CA MET A 136 -4.40 8.09 -2.13
C MET A 136 -5.46 8.18 -1.03
N LEU A 137 -6.70 7.72 -1.29
CA LEU A 137 -7.76 7.68 -0.28
C LEU A 137 -7.38 6.73 0.86
N ALA A 138 -6.83 5.56 0.53
CA ALA A 138 -6.37 4.59 1.54
C ALA A 138 -5.25 5.16 2.43
N LEU A 139 -4.40 6.05 1.91
CA LEU A 139 -3.37 6.74 2.70
C LEU A 139 -3.92 7.91 3.53
N ALA A 140 -5.05 8.50 3.12
CA ALA A 140 -5.64 9.64 3.79
C ALA A 140 -6.18 9.29 5.19
N LYS A 141 -5.81 10.10 6.19
CA LYS A 141 -6.45 10.09 7.51
C LYS A 141 -7.66 11.02 7.52
N ALA A 142 -8.37 10.99 8.66
CA ALA A 142 -9.47 11.90 8.93
C ALA A 142 -9.08 13.35 8.62
N ASP A 143 -9.92 13.99 7.82
CA ASP A 143 -9.80 15.37 7.39
C ASP A 143 -8.55 15.70 6.57
N GLN A 144 -7.98 14.71 5.87
CA GLN A 144 -6.86 14.90 4.95
C GLN A 144 -7.26 14.76 3.49
N ILE A 145 -6.54 15.51 2.65
CA ILE A 145 -6.57 15.42 1.19
C ILE A 145 -5.19 14.95 0.74
N ILE A 146 -5.10 13.74 0.19
CA ILE A 146 -3.84 13.16 -0.30
C ILE A 146 -3.85 13.11 -1.83
N THR A 147 -2.71 13.45 -2.43
CA THR A 147 -2.50 13.44 -3.87
C THR A 147 -1.05 13.13 -4.22
N THR A 148 -0.69 13.21 -5.51
CA THR A 148 0.66 12.96 -6.01
C THR A 148 1.36 14.23 -6.46
N ARG A 149 2.70 14.18 -6.54
CA ARG A 149 3.50 15.29 -7.08
C ARG A 149 3.09 15.68 -8.49
N GLU A 150 2.76 14.73 -9.37
CA GLU A 150 2.36 15.07 -10.75
C GLU A 150 1.11 15.95 -10.74
N THR A 151 0.13 15.59 -9.89
CA THR A 151 -1.10 16.37 -9.73
C THR A 151 -0.79 17.78 -9.23
N VAL A 152 0.08 17.90 -8.23
CA VAL A 152 0.51 19.20 -7.69
C VAL A 152 1.25 20.03 -8.73
N GLY A 153 2.01 19.41 -9.63
CA GLY A 153 2.69 20.07 -10.74
C GLY A 153 1.77 20.92 -11.61
N LEU A 154 0.51 20.47 -11.76
CA LEU A 154 -0.52 21.12 -12.58
C LEU A 154 -1.29 22.24 -11.86
N LEU A 155 -1.10 22.39 -10.54
CA LEU A 155 -1.85 23.37 -9.76
C LEU A 155 -1.29 24.79 -9.90
N PRO A 156 -2.14 25.83 -9.73
CA PRO A 156 -1.69 27.21 -9.60
C PRO A 156 -0.89 27.45 -8.31
N ALA A 157 -0.18 28.58 -8.25
CA ALA A 157 0.77 28.89 -7.18
C ALA A 157 0.13 29.00 -5.78
N ASP A 158 -1.10 29.50 -5.69
CA ASP A 158 -1.87 29.62 -4.45
C ASP A 158 -2.15 28.25 -3.81
N LEU A 159 -2.48 27.25 -4.64
CA LEU A 159 -2.71 25.88 -4.17
C LEU A 159 -1.40 25.15 -3.86
N LYS A 160 -0.35 25.37 -4.66
CA LYS A 160 0.99 24.79 -4.43
C LYS A 160 1.58 25.20 -3.07
N GLN A 161 1.36 26.44 -2.65
CA GLN A 161 1.80 26.93 -1.33
C GLN A 161 1.08 26.24 -0.16
N LYS A 162 -0.09 25.64 -0.42
CA LYS A 162 -0.87 24.88 0.56
C LYS A 162 -0.62 23.39 0.44
N THR A 163 0.62 22.98 0.25
CA THR A 163 0.99 21.56 0.14
C THR A 163 2.06 21.15 1.13
N ARG A 164 2.05 19.88 1.54
CA ARG A 164 3.04 19.27 2.42
C ARG A 164 3.53 17.96 1.82
N ASP A 165 4.84 17.79 1.75
CA ASP A 165 5.47 16.56 1.29
C ASP A 165 5.36 15.45 2.35
N LEU A 166 4.97 14.25 1.94
CA LEU A 166 4.87 13.07 2.79
C LEU A 166 5.87 11.96 2.42
N GLY A 167 6.66 12.12 1.35
CA GLY A 167 7.64 11.15 0.87
C GLY A 167 7.18 10.33 -0.34
N GLN A 168 7.95 9.30 -0.70
CA GLN A 168 7.71 8.44 -1.87
C GLN A 168 7.05 7.12 -1.46
N SER A 169 6.14 6.61 -2.30
CA SER A 169 5.47 5.33 -2.09
C SER A 169 5.20 4.62 -3.41
N TRP A 170 5.32 3.29 -3.39
CA TRP A 170 4.93 2.46 -4.51
C TRP A 170 3.40 2.31 -4.61
N VAL A 171 2.87 2.54 -5.80
CA VAL A 171 1.45 2.32 -6.11
C VAL A 171 1.34 1.11 -7.04
N PRO A 172 0.65 0.02 -6.63
CA PRO A 172 0.46 -1.14 -7.48
C PRO A 172 -0.14 -0.75 -8.84
N GLY A 173 0.51 -1.16 -9.93
CA GLY A 173 0.11 -0.81 -11.31
C GLY A 173 0.99 0.26 -11.96
N LYS A 174 1.81 1.00 -11.19
CA LYS A 174 2.83 1.91 -11.73
C LYS A 174 4.21 1.25 -11.74
N GLN A 175 5.07 1.66 -12.69
CA GLN A 175 6.43 1.13 -12.84
C GLN A 175 7.45 1.85 -11.92
N ASP A 176 7.11 3.03 -11.43
CA ASP A 176 7.98 3.91 -10.64
C ASP A 176 7.31 4.34 -9.33
N GLU A 177 8.14 4.71 -8.36
CA GLU A 177 7.71 5.27 -7.08
C GLU A 177 7.07 6.65 -7.29
N MET A 178 5.97 6.91 -6.56
CA MET A 178 5.24 8.16 -6.64
C MET A 178 5.46 8.99 -5.38
N GLU A 179 5.74 10.28 -5.57
CA GLU A 179 5.79 11.25 -4.48
C GLU A 179 4.39 11.61 -4.00
N ILE A 180 4.14 11.40 -2.71
CA ILE A 180 2.86 11.59 -2.05
C ILE A 180 2.85 12.95 -1.36
N ILE A 181 1.82 13.74 -1.66
CA ILE A 181 1.67 15.11 -1.19
C ILE A 181 0.31 15.25 -0.52
N GLU A 182 0.27 16.01 0.56
CA GLU A 182 -0.97 16.43 1.20
C GLU A 182 -1.34 17.86 0.79
N ILE A 183 -2.63 18.09 0.53
CA ILE A 183 -3.18 19.44 0.36
C ILE A 183 -3.73 19.94 1.70
N LEU A 184 -3.27 21.12 2.12
CA LEU A 184 -3.70 21.80 3.34
C LEU A 184 -4.92 22.69 3.02
N TRP A 185 -6.09 22.33 3.54
CA TRP A 185 -7.34 23.04 3.25
C TRP A 185 -7.77 24.02 4.36
N CYS A 186 -7.18 23.95 5.55
CA CYS A 186 -7.41 24.89 6.65
C CYS A 186 -6.21 25.85 6.81
N ASP A 187 -6.49 27.16 6.89
CA ASP A 187 -5.47 28.17 7.19
C ASP A 187 -5.16 28.08 8.70
N SER A 188 -4.02 27.48 9.04
CA SER A 188 -3.59 27.31 10.42
C SER A 188 -3.15 28.66 11.03
N THR A 189 -4.09 29.47 11.50
CA THR A 189 -3.76 30.63 12.37
C THR A 189 -4.19 30.44 13.83
N SER A 190 -4.73 29.28 14.19
CA SER A 190 -4.97 28.97 15.60
C SER A 190 -4.65 27.50 15.88
N GLN A 191 -3.64 27.32 16.74
CA GLN A 191 -3.20 26.07 17.35
C GLN A 191 -2.24 25.23 16.50
N THR A 192 -0.95 25.46 16.76
CA THR A 192 -0.04 24.47 17.34
C THR A 192 -0.73 23.53 18.35
N GLN A 193 -1.76 22.80 17.93
CA GLN A 193 -2.09 21.53 18.52
C GLN A 193 -1.10 20.56 17.90
N PHE A 194 0.01 20.40 18.62
CA PHE A 194 0.79 19.18 18.69
C PHE A 194 0.09 18.00 18.00
N VAL A 195 0.32 17.82 16.70
CA VAL A 195 0.30 16.48 16.11
C VAL A 195 1.51 15.84 16.76
N SER A 196 1.24 15.06 17.79
CA SER A 196 2.30 14.45 18.59
C SER A 196 3.23 13.70 17.64
N TYR A 197 4.54 13.71 17.89
CA TYR A 197 5.50 12.85 17.15
C TYR A 197 5.02 11.39 17.09
N GLN A 198 4.21 10.94 18.06
CA GLN A 198 3.58 9.63 18.09
C GLN A 198 2.56 9.40 16.95
N ASP A 199 1.82 10.41 16.49
CA ASP A 199 0.84 10.27 15.39
C ASP A 199 1.50 10.20 14.01
N GLN A 200 2.70 10.76 13.89
CA GLN A 200 3.54 10.71 12.69
C GLN A 200 4.21 9.33 12.58
N ASP A 201 4.76 8.79 13.67
CA ASP A 201 5.32 7.43 13.71
C ASP A 201 4.27 6.36 13.41
N VAL A 202 3.04 6.53 13.92
CA VAL A 202 1.93 5.60 13.61
C VAL A 202 1.53 5.67 12.14
N LEU A 203 1.54 6.86 11.51
CA LEU A 203 1.31 7.01 10.07
C LEU A 203 2.43 6.35 9.26
N MET A 204 3.68 6.61 9.63
CA MET A 204 4.84 6.01 8.98
C MET A 204 4.80 4.48 9.11
N ASN A 205 4.46 3.94 10.27
CA ASN A 205 4.33 2.51 10.44
C ASN A 205 3.11 1.93 9.70
N LEU A 206 2.00 2.64 9.57
CA LEU A 206 0.88 2.20 8.71
C LEU A 206 1.28 2.13 7.22
N LEU A 207 2.12 3.07 6.78
CA LEU A 207 2.54 3.20 5.38
C LEU A 207 3.69 2.25 5.02
N PHE A 208 4.64 2.09 5.93
CA PHE A 208 5.94 1.46 5.68
C PHE A 208 6.21 0.25 6.56
N ALA A 209 5.41 -0.02 7.60
CA ALA A 209 5.72 -1.18 8.41
C ALA A 209 5.50 -2.45 7.60
N ARG A 210 6.53 -3.27 7.55
CA ARG A 210 6.47 -4.61 6.99
C ARG A 210 7.02 -5.57 8.02
N LEU A 211 6.26 -6.61 8.28
CA LEU A 211 6.72 -7.73 9.06
C LEU A 211 6.95 -8.89 8.11
N PHE A 212 8.20 -9.27 7.96
CA PHE A 212 8.58 -10.46 7.23
C PHE A 212 8.74 -11.60 8.21
N LEU A 213 8.12 -12.73 7.88
CA LEU A 213 8.29 -14.00 8.58
C LEU A 213 8.94 -14.98 7.60
N GLU A 214 10.06 -15.58 8.01
CA GLU A 214 10.69 -16.67 7.28
C GLU A 214 10.52 -17.96 8.08
N TYR A 215 9.91 -18.97 7.45
CA TYR A 215 9.68 -20.27 8.04
C TYR A 215 9.90 -21.36 6.99
N ARG A 216 10.85 -22.27 7.23
CA ARG A 216 11.22 -23.38 6.32
C ARG A 216 11.44 -22.93 4.86
N GLY A 217 12.13 -21.80 4.67
CA GLY A 217 12.43 -21.21 3.35
C GLY A 217 11.24 -20.53 2.67
N ARG A 218 10.07 -20.44 3.32
CA ARG A 218 8.95 -19.61 2.86
C ARG A 218 9.04 -18.24 3.51
N ASN A 219 9.01 -17.21 2.69
CA ASN A 219 8.94 -15.82 3.11
C ASN A 219 7.48 -15.35 3.04
N ILE A 220 6.96 -14.87 4.16
CA ILE A 220 5.60 -14.36 4.31
C ILE A 220 5.71 -12.89 4.69
N GLU A 221 5.14 -12.03 3.88
CA GLU A 221 5.04 -10.60 4.15
C GLU A 221 3.70 -10.29 4.78
N LEU A 222 3.73 -9.63 5.94
CA LEU A 222 2.56 -9.09 6.60
C LEU A 222 2.55 -7.57 6.44
N VAL A 223 1.47 -7.09 5.83
CA VAL A 223 1.18 -5.68 5.65
C VAL A 223 0.31 -5.16 6.81
N PRO A 224 0.35 -3.85 7.11
CA PRO A 224 -0.53 -3.21 8.10
C PRO A 224 -1.99 -3.24 7.65
N ASP A 225 -2.67 -4.35 7.87
CA ASP A 225 -4.10 -4.55 7.62
C ASP A 225 -4.80 -5.01 8.90
N HIS A 226 -6.13 -4.89 8.95
CA HIS A 226 -6.97 -5.31 10.07
C HIS A 226 -7.09 -6.84 10.21
N ARG A 227 -6.49 -7.62 9.31
CA ARG A 227 -6.51 -9.07 9.35
C ARG A 227 -5.56 -9.62 10.43
N VAL A 228 -6.11 -10.43 11.32
CA VAL A 228 -5.33 -11.21 12.30
C VAL A 228 -4.64 -12.36 11.58
N PHE A 229 -3.30 -12.42 11.66
CA PHE A 229 -2.51 -13.53 11.13
C PHE A 229 -2.35 -14.62 12.19
N LYS A 230 -2.86 -15.82 11.94
CA LYS A 230 -2.91 -16.92 12.91
C LYS A 230 -1.78 -17.90 12.72
N ILE A 231 -1.19 -18.35 13.82
CA ILE A 231 -0.07 -19.28 13.85
C ILE A 231 -0.42 -20.46 14.77
N GLY A 232 -0.17 -21.69 14.30
CA GLY A 232 -0.32 -22.87 15.14
C GLY A 232 -0.28 -24.18 14.38
N ARG A 233 -0.49 -25.28 15.11
CA ARG A 233 -0.49 -26.65 14.55
C ARG A 233 -1.72 -26.97 13.69
N GLY A 234 -2.84 -26.31 13.98
CA GLY A 234 -4.10 -26.56 13.27
C GLY A 234 -4.00 -26.14 11.80
N SER A 235 -4.67 -26.88 10.91
CA SER A 235 -4.73 -26.56 9.48
C SER A 235 -5.49 -25.27 9.14
N GLY A 236 -6.22 -24.71 10.10
CA GLY A 236 -6.96 -23.44 9.94
C GLY A 236 -6.14 -22.18 10.27
N ASN A 237 -4.82 -22.30 10.47
CA ASN A 237 -3.93 -21.15 10.69
C ASN A 237 -3.29 -20.70 9.37
N ASP A 238 -2.97 -19.42 9.28
CA ASP A 238 -2.27 -18.85 8.13
C ASP A 238 -0.83 -19.37 8.05
N LEU A 239 -0.17 -19.56 9.22
CA LEU A 239 1.09 -20.29 9.34
C LEU A 239 0.90 -21.57 10.14
N VAL A 240 1.01 -22.71 9.44
CA VAL A 240 0.87 -24.04 10.04
C VAL A 240 2.24 -24.57 10.48
N VAL A 241 2.44 -24.72 11.79
CA VAL A 241 3.65 -25.30 12.39
C VAL A 241 3.32 -26.67 12.97
N GLY A 242 3.68 -27.73 12.25
CA GLY A 242 3.20 -29.11 12.47
C GLY A 242 3.73 -29.84 13.70
N ARG A 243 4.14 -29.14 14.77
CA ARG A 243 4.70 -29.74 15.99
C ARG A 243 3.65 -30.08 17.03
N GLU A 244 3.86 -31.17 17.75
CA GLU A 244 2.94 -31.61 18.80
C GLU A 244 2.92 -30.64 19.99
N GLN A 245 4.08 -30.09 20.35
CA GLN A 245 4.23 -29.11 21.42
C GLN A 245 3.62 -27.73 21.07
N VAL A 246 3.26 -27.51 19.80
CA VAL A 246 2.58 -26.29 19.34
C VAL A 246 1.08 -26.48 19.49
N SER A 247 0.41 -25.55 20.17
CA SER A 247 -1.05 -25.53 20.27
C SER A 247 -1.72 -25.40 18.90
N ARG A 248 -2.95 -25.92 18.77
CA ARG A 248 -3.71 -25.86 17.50
C ARG A 248 -3.95 -24.42 17.03
N SER A 249 -4.20 -23.50 17.96
CA SER A 249 -4.12 -22.05 17.78
C SER A 249 -3.09 -21.61 18.82
N HIS A 250 -1.89 -21.22 18.40
CA HIS A 250 -0.77 -20.98 19.31
C HIS A 250 -0.59 -19.50 19.58
N ALA A 251 -0.48 -18.71 18.53
CA ALA A 251 -0.29 -17.28 18.62
C ALA A 251 -0.95 -16.58 17.44
N THR A 252 -1.20 -15.29 17.61
CA THR A 252 -1.72 -14.43 16.56
C THR A 252 -0.84 -13.20 16.42
N ILE A 253 -0.69 -12.70 15.20
CA ILE A 253 -0.04 -11.42 14.95
C ILE A 253 -1.09 -10.44 14.46
N GLU A 254 -1.11 -9.29 15.08
CA GLU A 254 -2.09 -8.24 14.83
C GLU A 254 -1.37 -6.91 14.64
N PHE A 255 -1.89 -6.06 13.76
CA PHE A 255 -1.39 -4.70 13.61
C PHE A 255 -2.31 -3.73 14.35
N ARG A 256 -1.83 -3.15 15.45
CA ARG A 256 -2.59 -2.20 16.29
C ARG A 256 -1.68 -1.06 16.73
N GLN A 257 -2.23 0.16 16.80
CA GLN A 257 -1.49 1.37 17.21
C GLN A 257 -0.17 1.57 16.45
N GLY A 258 -0.12 1.21 15.17
CA GLY A 258 1.09 1.38 14.35
C GLY A 258 2.19 0.35 14.62
N LYS A 259 1.92 -0.78 15.28
CA LYS A 259 2.93 -1.80 15.58
C LYS A 259 2.38 -3.20 15.33
N PHE A 260 3.28 -4.13 14.99
CA PHE A 260 2.96 -5.56 14.96
C PHE A 260 3.04 -6.11 16.38
N ILE A 261 1.94 -6.69 16.84
CA ILE A 261 1.81 -7.27 18.17
C ILE A 261 1.63 -8.77 18.01
N LEU A 262 2.54 -9.53 18.61
CA LEU A 262 2.43 -10.97 18.76
C LEU A 262 1.67 -11.26 20.06
N VAL A 263 0.56 -11.97 19.96
CA VAL A 263 -0.27 -12.37 21.10
C VAL A 263 -0.17 -13.87 21.27
N ASP A 264 0.40 -14.33 22.39
CA ASP A 264 0.44 -15.75 22.73
C ASP A 264 -0.92 -16.19 23.29
N GLN A 265 -1.41 -17.33 22.80
CA GLN A 265 -2.65 -17.97 23.27
C GLN A 265 -2.40 -19.43 23.67
N SER A 266 -1.13 -19.81 23.83
CA SER A 266 -0.73 -21.20 23.87
C SER A 266 -0.69 -21.75 25.30
N VAL A 267 -0.66 -23.08 25.40
CA VAL A 267 -0.49 -23.76 26.69
C VAL A 267 0.97 -23.72 27.15
N ASN A 268 1.89 -23.86 26.18
CA ASN A 268 3.32 -24.06 26.41
C ASN A 268 4.15 -22.77 26.30
N GLY A 269 3.51 -21.64 25.96
CA GLY A 269 4.15 -20.35 25.78
C GLY A 269 4.92 -20.23 24.47
N THR A 270 5.24 -18.98 24.14
CA THR A 270 6.05 -18.57 23.00
C THR A 270 7.34 -17.95 23.52
N HIS A 271 8.49 -18.34 22.99
CA HIS A 271 9.76 -17.70 23.31
C HIS A 271 10.23 -16.83 22.16
N LEU A 272 10.75 -15.65 22.47
CA LEU A 272 11.38 -14.74 21.53
C LEU A 272 12.87 -14.61 21.86
N LEU A 273 13.71 -14.62 20.83
CA LEU A 273 15.11 -14.21 20.90
C LEU A 273 15.29 -12.95 20.05
N LEU A 274 15.61 -11.84 20.69
CA LEU A 274 15.81 -10.55 20.04
C LEU A 274 17.25 -10.41 19.51
N LYS A 275 17.48 -9.46 18.60
CA LYS A 275 18.80 -9.17 18.01
C LYS A 275 19.89 -8.85 19.05
N ASP A 276 19.52 -8.22 20.15
CA ASP A 276 20.41 -7.87 21.27
C ASP A 276 20.76 -9.07 22.17
N GLY A 277 20.21 -10.26 21.86
CA GLY A 277 20.39 -11.48 22.64
C GLY A 277 19.40 -11.65 23.78
N ALA A 278 18.49 -10.69 24.00
CA ALA A 278 17.46 -10.81 25.02
C ALA A 278 16.49 -11.95 24.69
N ARG A 279 16.19 -12.76 25.71
CA ARG A 279 15.22 -13.84 25.63
C ARG A 279 13.96 -13.44 26.37
N ILE A 280 12.83 -13.44 25.68
CA ILE A 280 11.53 -13.07 26.22
C ILE A 280 10.63 -14.30 26.16
N PHE A 281 9.94 -14.59 27.25
CA PHE A 281 8.95 -15.66 27.32
C PHE A 281 7.57 -15.04 27.45
N LEU A 282 6.64 -15.47 26.59
CA LEU A 282 5.27 -15.01 26.55
C LEU A 282 4.34 -16.18 26.85
N ARG A 283 3.40 -15.97 27.76
CA ARG A 283 2.34 -16.94 28.02
C ARG A 283 1.04 -16.23 28.33
N ARG A 284 0.10 -16.27 27.38
CA ARG A 284 -1.12 -15.43 27.44
C ARG A 284 -0.82 -13.94 27.58
N GLU A 285 0.32 -13.54 27.03
CA GLU A 285 0.81 -12.17 27.02
C GLU A 285 1.02 -11.73 25.57
N GLU A 286 1.10 -10.43 25.40
CA GLU A 286 1.37 -9.80 24.12
C GLU A 286 2.75 -9.17 24.11
N PHE A 287 3.37 -9.13 22.94
CA PHE A 287 4.65 -8.51 22.73
C PHE A 287 4.67 -7.69 21.45
N THR A 288 5.23 -6.49 21.54
CA THR A 288 5.42 -5.61 20.40
C THR A 288 6.66 -6.04 19.62
N LEU A 289 6.48 -6.59 18.43
CA LEU A 289 7.59 -6.96 17.54
C LEU A 289 8.27 -5.69 17.02
N HIS A 290 9.59 -5.68 17.08
CA HIS A 290 10.45 -4.60 16.60
C HIS A 290 11.78 -5.19 16.11
N ASP A 291 12.51 -4.43 15.28
CA ASP A 291 13.78 -4.81 14.68
C ASP A 291 13.76 -6.19 14.00
N ARG A 292 14.46 -7.16 14.56
CA ARG A 292 14.50 -8.54 14.08
C ARG A 292 14.72 -9.47 15.25
N GLY A 293 14.25 -10.69 15.08
CA GLY A 293 14.44 -11.73 16.07
C GLY A 293 13.95 -13.08 15.59
N ILE A 294 13.80 -13.97 16.55
CA ILE A 294 13.41 -15.35 16.33
C ILE A 294 12.23 -15.67 17.25
N ILE A 295 11.20 -16.28 16.69
CA ILE A 295 10.03 -16.80 17.43
C ILE A 295 10.15 -18.33 17.51
N PHE A 296 10.05 -18.85 18.74
CA PHE A 296 9.94 -20.26 19.05
C PHE A 296 8.56 -20.52 19.65
N LEU A 297 7.80 -21.42 19.03
CA LEU A 297 6.48 -21.80 19.52
C LEU A 297 6.60 -23.03 20.41
N GLY A 298 6.31 -22.88 21.70
CA GLY A 298 6.53 -23.92 22.71
C GLY A 298 7.98 -23.95 23.22
N PRO A 299 8.35 -25.00 23.97
CA PRO A 299 9.65 -25.05 24.66
C PRO A 299 10.82 -25.04 23.67
N ILE A 300 11.86 -24.27 23.99
CA ILE A 300 13.11 -24.22 23.21
C ILE A 300 13.86 -25.54 23.44
N ILE A 301 14.04 -26.32 22.37
CA ILE A 301 14.77 -27.60 22.41
C ILE A 301 16.21 -27.43 21.87
N SER A 302 16.41 -26.58 20.85
CA SER A 302 17.72 -26.29 20.24
C SER A 302 17.66 -25.01 19.39
N GLU A 303 18.79 -24.30 19.23
CA GLU A 303 18.93 -23.17 18.29
C GLU A 303 19.04 -23.61 16.82
N GLN A 304 19.20 -24.91 16.54
CA GLN A 304 19.25 -25.51 15.20
C GLN A 304 17.92 -26.12 14.76
N ASP A 305 16.82 -25.67 15.35
CA ASP A 305 15.51 -26.25 15.14
C ASP A 305 14.94 -25.88 13.75
N PRO A 306 14.46 -26.84 12.94
CA PRO A 306 13.91 -26.56 11.61
C PRO A 306 12.57 -25.81 11.64
N ASP A 307 11.94 -25.70 12.81
CA ASP A 307 10.64 -25.04 13.00
C ASP A 307 10.74 -23.64 13.61
N ILE A 308 11.91 -23.02 13.45
CA ILE A 308 12.16 -21.64 13.84
C ILE A 308 11.48 -20.68 12.86
N ILE A 309 10.84 -19.64 13.42
CA ILE A 309 10.29 -18.54 12.64
C ILE A 309 11.21 -17.34 12.84
N HIS A 310 11.92 -16.95 11.78
CA HIS A 310 12.66 -15.69 11.79
C HIS A 310 11.71 -14.56 11.48
N TYR A 311 11.81 -13.46 12.21
CA TYR A 311 11.03 -12.27 11.92
C TYR A 311 11.93 -11.05 11.76
N SER A 312 11.51 -10.15 10.87
CA SER A 312 12.06 -8.81 10.79
C SER A 312 10.92 -7.82 10.60
N VAL A 313 10.84 -6.87 11.53
CA VAL A 313 9.97 -5.71 11.47
C VAL A 313 10.78 -4.57 10.91
N ILE A 314 10.32 -4.04 9.79
CA ILE A 314 10.81 -2.77 9.28
C ILE A 314 9.74 -1.74 9.59
N GLN A 315 10.10 -0.62 10.21
CA GLN A 315 9.18 0.44 10.64
C GLN A 315 9.58 1.83 10.11
N ASN A 316 10.75 1.94 9.47
CA ASN A 316 11.24 3.19 8.89
C ASN A 316 11.36 3.05 7.36
N ALA A 317 10.79 4.00 6.61
CA ALA A 317 10.87 4.06 5.15
C ALA A 317 12.32 3.94 4.63
N GLN A 318 13.30 4.49 5.36
CA GLN A 318 14.72 4.40 5.00
C GLN A 318 15.31 2.98 5.13
N GLU A 319 14.87 2.20 6.13
CA GLU A 319 15.34 0.81 6.31
C GLU A 319 14.60 -0.17 5.39
N VAL A 320 13.34 0.13 5.03
CA VAL A 320 12.61 -0.59 3.98
C VAL A 320 13.35 -0.40 2.66
N HIS A 321 13.64 0.85 2.27
CA HIS A 321 14.41 1.15 1.07
C HIS A 321 15.81 0.55 1.07
N ALA A 322 16.53 0.57 2.20
CA ALA A 322 17.86 -0.04 2.28
C ALA A 322 17.80 -1.56 2.04
N ARG A 323 16.82 -2.24 2.66
CA ARG A 323 16.68 -3.70 2.59
C ARG A 323 16.05 -4.18 1.28
N GLU A 324 15.14 -3.40 0.70
CA GLU A 324 14.56 -3.66 -0.63
C GLU A 324 15.58 -3.41 -1.74
N ASN A 325 16.45 -2.40 -1.62
CA ASN A 325 17.57 -2.21 -2.53
C ASN A 325 18.62 -3.33 -2.39
N GLU A 326 18.82 -3.84 -1.17
CA GLU A 326 19.70 -5.00 -0.93
C GLU A 326 19.08 -6.29 -1.51
N MET A 327 17.77 -6.52 -1.35
CA MET A 327 17.05 -7.63 -1.98
C MET A 327 17.00 -7.51 -3.50
N LYS A 328 16.76 -6.31 -4.07
CA LYS A 328 16.84 -6.07 -5.52
C LYS A 328 18.24 -6.37 -6.05
N LYS A 329 19.29 -5.91 -5.37
CA LYS A 329 20.68 -6.26 -5.73
C LYS A 329 20.96 -7.76 -5.63
N GLN A 330 20.42 -8.45 -4.63
CA GLN A 330 20.56 -9.90 -4.49
C GLN A 330 19.78 -10.67 -5.56
N VAL A 331 18.58 -10.21 -5.93
CA VAL A 331 17.78 -10.78 -7.02
C VAL A 331 18.41 -10.50 -8.38
N GLU A 332 18.97 -9.31 -8.61
CA GLU A 332 19.76 -8.98 -9.80
C GLU A 332 21.06 -9.78 -9.87
N GLN A 333 21.77 -9.94 -8.75
CA GLN A 333 22.94 -10.83 -8.67
C GLN A 333 22.55 -12.29 -8.96
N MET A 334 21.45 -12.79 -8.41
CA MET A 334 20.95 -14.13 -8.71
C MET A 334 20.53 -14.27 -10.17
N HIS A 335 19.84 -13.30 -10.78
CA HIS A 335 19.51 -13.33 -12.21
C HIS A 335 20.78 -13.33 -13.07
N VAL A 336 21.77 -12.51 -12.74
CA VAL A 336 23.06 -12.48 -13.44
C VAL A 336 23.84 -13.79 -13.27
N GLU A 337 23.78 -14.44 -12.09
CA GLU A 337 24.41 -15.74 -11.87
C GLU A 337 23.67 -16.89 -12.57
N ILE A 338 22.34 -16.86 -12.60
CA ILE A 338 21.50 -17.80 -13.35
C ILE A 338 21.76 -17.66 -14.85
N ASP A 339 21.76 -16.43 -15.38
CA ASP A 339 22.06 -16.16 -16.78
C ASP A 339 23.49 -16.59 -17.14
N LYS A 340 24.47 -16.34 -16.28
CA LYS A 340 25.85 -16.82 -16.50
C LYS A 340 25.94 -18.35 -16.46
N ALA A 341 25.22 -19.01 -15.56
CA ALA A 341 25.18 -20.47 -15.48
C ALA A 341 24.48 -21.09 -16.69
N GLU A 342 23.40 -20.45 -17.19
CA GLU A 342 22.65 -20.88 -18.36
C GLU A 342 23.44 -20.64 -19.65
N ILE A 343 24.11 -19.49 -19.78
CA ILE A 343 25.06 -19.22 -20.87
C ILE A 343 26.24 -20.19 -20.81
N ALA A 344 26.82 -20.47 -19.64
CA ALA A 344 27.91 -21.44 -19.50
C ALA A 344 27.47 -22.86 -19.89
N LYS A 345 26.23 -23.24 -19.56
CA LYS A 345 25.64 -24.52 -19.97
C LYS A 345 25.41 -24.58 -21.49
N GLN A 346 24.85 -23.54 -22.09
CA GLN A 346 24.66 -23.45 -23.55
C GLN A 346 26.00 -23.45 -24.30
N VAL A 347 27.01 -22.72 -23.79
CA VAL A 347 28.37 -22.72 -24.36
C VAL A 347 29.00 -24.12 -24.23
N SER A 348 28.83 -24.81 -23.10
CA SER A 348 29.29 -26.18 -22.92
C SER A 348 28.60 -27.17 -23.88
N GLU A 349 27.29 -27.04 -24.09
CA GLU A 349 26.53 -27.85 -25.06
C GLU A 349 26.96 -27.59 -26.50
N ILE A 350 27.21 -26.32 -26.87
CA ILE A 350 27.71 -25.93 -28.19
C ILE A 350 29.12 -26.48 -28.42
N VAL A 351 30.03 -26.32 -27.45
CA VAL A 351 31.41 -26.81 -27.52
C VAL A 351 31.46 -28.35 -27.51
N GLY A 352 30.52 -28.99 -26.81
CA GLY A 352 30.36 -30.44 -26.73
C GLY A 352 29.72 -31.07 -27.98
N SER A 353 29.08 -30.27 -28.84
CA SER A 353 28.39 -30.75 -30.04
C SER A 353 29.33 -31.41 -31.05
N GLU A 354 28.84 -32.46 -31.73
CA GLU A 354 29.53 -33.15 -32.83
C GLU A 354 29.96 -32.18 -33.95
N TYR A 355 29.16 -31.13 -34.18
CA TYR A 355 29.45 -30.09 -35.16
C TYR A 355 30.70 -29.29 -34.79
N PHE A 356 30.80 -28.80 -33.55
CA PHE A 356 31.95 -28.02 -33.10
C PHE A 356 33.23 -28.86 -32.98
N LYS A 357 33.12 -30.12 -32.56
CA LYS A 357 34.22 -31.10 -32.56
C LYS A 357 34.76 -31.38 -33.96
N ARG A 358 33.88 -31.51 -34.97
CA ARG A 358 34.30 -31.69 -36.37
C ARG A 358 35.04 -30.47 -36.92
N ILE A 359 34.55 -29.25 -36.65
CA ILE A 359 35.21 -28.01 -37.07
C ILE A 359 36.60 -27.89 -36.45
N ASN A 360 36.74 -28.14 -35.14
CA ASN A 360 38.04 -28.11 -34.47
C ASN A 360 39.00 -29.19 -34.98
N ALA A 361 38.52 -30.40 -35.29
CA ALA A 361 39.35 -31.46 -35.88
C ALA A 361 39.81 -31.12 -37.32
N VAL A 362 39.01 -30.38 -38.09
CA VAL A 362 39.39 -29.88 -39.41
C VAL A 362 40.40 -28.73 -39.29
N ALA A 363 40.17 -27.79 -38.38
CA ALA A 363 41.09 -26.68 -38.11
C ALA A 363 42.45 -27.18 -37.58
N GLY A 364 42.47 -28.20 -36.72
CA GLY A 364 43.70 -28.86 -36.25
C GLY A 364 44.49 -29.52 -37.38
N ARG A 365 43.81 -30.22 -38.29
CA ARG A 365 44.44 -30.81 -39.49
C ARG A 365 45.00 -29.76 -40.45
N LEU A 366 44.31 -28.63 -40.61
CA LEU A 366 44.78 -27.50 -41.42
C LEU A 366 45.99 -26.79 -40.80
N ARG A 367 46.05 -26.69 -39.46
CA ARG A 367 47.23 -26.16 -38.76
C ARG A 367 48.43 -27.09 -38.87
N ALA A 368 48.23 -28.40 -38.71
CA ALA A 368 49.31 -29.39 -38.86
C ALA A 368 49.89 -29.44 -40.29
N LYS A 369 49.05 -29.23 -41.32
CA LYS A 369 49.48 -29.12 -42.73
C LYS A 369 50.22 -27.82 -43.08
N ARG A 370 50.16 -26.79 -42.24
CA ARG A 370 50.87 -25.51 -42.43
C ARG A 370 52.24 -25.49 -41.74
N SER A 371 52.52 -26.49 -40.90
CA SER A 371 53.75 -26.63 -40.11
C SER A 371 54.69 -27.73 -40.63
N GLN A 372 54.32 -28.40 -41.71
CA GLN A 372 55.17 -29.20 -42.59
C GLN A 372 55.38 -28.43 -43.88
#